data_AF-A0A536ED22-F1
#
_entry.id   AF-A0A536ED22-F1
#
_cell.length_a   1.000
_cell.length_b   1.000
_cell.length_c   1.000
_cell.angle_alpha   90.00
_cell.angle_beta   90.00
_cell.angle_gamma   90.00
#
_symmetry.space_group_name_H-M   'P 1'
#
loop_
_entity.id
_entity.type
_entity.pdbx_description
1 polymer ?
#
loop_
_entity_poly.entity_id
_entity_poly.type
_entity_poly.pdbx_seq_one_letter_code
_entity_poly.pdbx_strand_id
1 'polypeptide(L)'
;MNPRVRIVVPAALASLLALTALPAAGSESDGGQSQLGKINHIVVIYQENRSFDSLYGGWEGVNGLANAPSGKTIQLSQAGAVYSCLLQNDVNLTTPPLSRVCSGTKANGAPFDSHFTNAPFRIDDYIKPSDTTCPAPGVFAPNGVAKGSGLPGGCTRDIVHRFYQEQYQLNGGNQNRYVTGSDAVGLTMGVLDTKALPIYAYLHQEDHPAYAIADNFFQGSFGGSFLNHQWLVAANTPVWRGADGSRAVNDGSSSDLHSVVDVNGMPNNYDLYKSPLGPNSSPTGPKDGALTASCTPPSPRPAT
;
A
#
# COMPACT_ATOMS: atom_id res chain seq x y z
N MET A 1 38.58 -58.26 49.53
CA MET A 1 37.25 -58.03 50.16
C MET A 1 36.51 -57.01 49.30
N ASN A 2 35.27 -57.34 48.93
CA ASN A 2 34.33 -56.55 48.08
C ASN A 2 34.09 -55.11 48.57
N PRO A 3 33.46 -54.17 47.82
CA PRO A 3 32.74 -54.34 46.55
C PRO A 3 32.99 -53.24 45.47
N ARG A 4 32.40 -53.49 44.30
CA ARG A 4 32.18 -52.55 43.19
C ARG A 4 31.14 -51.49 43.57
N VAL A 5 31.36 -50.25 43.14
CA VAL A 5 30.30 -49.25 42.95
C VAL A 5 30.50 -48.62 41.56
N ARG A 6 29.49 -48.76 40.69
CA ARG A 6 29.40 -48.06 39.40
C ARG A 6 28.57 -46.80 39.63
N ILE A 7 29.09 -45.64 39.27
CA ILE A 7 28.33 -44.41 39.08
C ILE A 7 28.63 -43.90 37.67
N VAL A 8 27.57 -43.75 36.87
CA VAL A 8 27.56 -43.09 35.58
C VAL A 8 26.84 -41.76 35.77
N VAL A 9 27.49 -40.64 35.45
CA VAL A 9 26.86 -39.32 35.23
C VAL A 9 27.64 -38.62 34.10
N PRO A 10 26.97 -37.92 33.16
CA PRO A 10 27.38 -37.86 31.76
C PRO A 10 28.29 -36.67 31.43
N ALA A 11 29.02 -36.82 30.32
CA ALA A 11 29.86 -35.78 29.73
C ALA A 11 29.01 -34.61 29.21
N ALA A 12 29.24 -33.42 29.78
CA ALA A 12 28.87 -32.16 29.17
C ALA A 12 29.84 -31.88 28.01
N LEU A 13 29.39 -32.01 26.76
CA LEU A 13 30.08 -31.45 25.61
C LEU A 13 29.57 -30.03 25.36
N ALA A 14 30.41 -29.05 25.68
CA ALA A 14 30.27 -27.68 25.21
C ALA A 14 30.63 -27.64 23.72
N SER A 15 29.64 -27.48 22.85
CA SER A 15 29.85 -27.21 21.43
C SER A 15 29.92 -25.70 21.20
N LEU A 16 31.13 -25.16 21.05
CA LEU A 16 31.36 -23.83 20.48
C LEU A 16 30.94 -23.87 19.01
N LEU A 17 29.82 -23.22 18.66
CA LEU A 17 29.53 -22.83 17.28
C LEU A 17 30.31 -21.55 16.95
N ALA A 18 31.44 -21.70 16.27
CA ALA A 18 32.10 -20.60 15.59
C ALA A 18 31.26 -20.23 14.35
N LEU A 19 30.56 -19.10 14.38
CA LEU A 19 30.01 -18.47 13.18
C LEU A 19 31.17 -17.90 12.37
N THR A 20 31.69 -18.69 11.43
CA THR A 20 32.53 -18.16 10.35
C THR A 20 31.62 -17.38 9.39
N ALA A 21 31.75 -16.06 9.38
CA ALA A 21 31.21 -15.22 8.32
C ALA A 21 31.87 -15.61 7.00
N LEU A 22 31.14 -16.34 6.16
CA LEU A 22 31.51 -16.56 4.77
C LEU A 22 31.35 -15.21 4.04
N PRO A 23 32.39 -14.65 3.41
CA PRO A 23 32.20 -13.59 2.44
C PRO A 23 31.33 -14.17 1.32
N ALA A 24 30.26 -13.48 0.95
CA ALA A 24 29.60 -13.73 -0.31
C ALA A 24 30.60 -13.43 -1.43
N ALA A 25 31.34 -14.46 -1.86
CA ALA A 25 32.11 -14.41 -3.09
C ALA A 25 31.08 -14.24 -4.21
N GLY A 26 30.97 -13.02 -4.73
CA GLY A 26 30.33 -12.81 -6.02
C GLY A 26 31.05 -13.72 -7.01
N SER A 27 30.34 -14.67 -7.57
CA SER A 27 30.84 -15.44 -8.70
C SER A 27 31.16 -14.43 -9.79
N GLU A 28 32.44 -14.22 -10.08
CA GLU A 28 32.87 -13.61 -11.32
C GLU A 28 32.23 -14.42 -12.45
N SER A 29 31.27 -13.80 -13.12
CA SER A 29 30.64 -14.40 -14.28
C SER A 29 31.70 -14.52 -15.37
N ASP A 30 31.93 -15.76 -15.76
CA ASP A 30 32.72 -16.19 -16.92
C ASP A 30 32.48 -15.27 -18.14
N GLY A 31 33.54 -15.01 -18.91
CA GLY A 31 33.65 -14.00 -19.98
C GLY A 31 32.80 -14.26 -21.24
N GLY A 32 31.58 -14.75 -21.10
CA GLY A 32 30.55 -14.70 -22.14
C GLY A 32 29.86 -13.35 -22.11
N GLN A 33 29.58 -12.76 -23.29
CA GLN A 33 28.79 -11.53 -23.35
C GLN A 33 27.54 -11.68 -22.49
N SER A 34 27.36 -10.79 -21.52
CA SER A 34 26.17 -10.83 -20.66
C SER A 34 24.95 -10.87 -21.58
N GLN A 35 23.91 -11.63 -21.22
CA GLN A 35 22.69 -11.68 -22.03
C GLN A 35 22.11 -10.27 -22.25
N LEU A 36 22.40 -9.34 -21.33
CA LEU A 36 22.09 -7.92 -21.41
C LEU A 36 22.94 -7.14 -22.42
N GLY A 37 24.10 -7.65 -22.84
CA GLY A 37 24.95 -7.04 -23.87
C GLY A 37 24.30 -6.94 -25.26
N LYS A 38 23.17 -7.65 -25.47
CA LYS A 38 22.31 -7.50 -26.65
C LYS A 38 21.35 -6.30 -26.56
N ILE A 39 21.26 -5.63 -25.41
CA ILE A 39 20.36 -4.50 -25.15
C ILE A 39 21.16 -3.21 -25.26
N ASN A 40 20.91 -2.42 -26.31
CA ASN A 40 21.55 -1.12 -26.51
C ASN A 40 20.96 -0.01 -25.63
N HIS A 41 19.65 -0.09 -25.34
CA HIS A 41 18.90 0.95 -24.63
C HIS A 41 17.94 0.32 -23.63
N ILE A 42 17.97 0.82 -22.40
CA ILE A 42 16.97 0.54 -21.38
C ILE A 42 16.21 1.84 -21.14
N VAL A 43 14.91 1.82 -21.41
CA VAL A 43 14.00 2.95 -21.14
C VAL A 43 13.07 2.51 -20.02
N VAL A 44 13.10 3.24 -18.91
CA VAL A 44 12.22 2.99 -17.76
C VAL A 44 11.11 4.03 -17.77
N ILE A 45 9.87 3.59 -18.00
CA ILE A 45 8.67 4.43 -17.87
C ILE A 45 8.06 4.13 -16.50
N TYR A 46 8.22 5.06 -15.56
CA TYR A 46 7.72 4.91 -14.19
C TYR A 46 6.33 5.56 -14.06
N GLN A 47 5.32 4.74 -13.82
CA GLN A 47 3.92 5.16 -13.69
C GLN A 47 3.51 5.28 -12.21
N GLU A 48 2.36 5.89 -11.95
CA GLU A 48 1.95 6.28 -10.60
C GLU A 48 0.64 5.61 -10.16
N ASN A 49 0.55 5.40 -8.84
CA ASN A 49 -0.69 5.28 -8.06
C ASN A 49 -1.72 4.22 -8.51
N ARG A 50 -1.28 3.07 -9.04
CA ARG A 50 -2.14 1.89 -9.28
C ARG A 50 -1.48 0.61 -8.82
N SER A 51 -2.24 -0.23 -8.11
CA SER A 51 -1.82 -1.59 -7.79
C SER A 51 -1.92 -2.51 -9.02
N PHE A 52 -1.19 -3.62 -9.00
CA PHE A 52 -1.26 -4.63 -10.06
C PHE A 52 -2.69 -5.13 -10.25
N ASP A 53 -3.37 -5.55 -9.18
CA ASP A 53 -4.74 -6.06 -9.26
C ASP A 53 -5.75 -5.05 -9.79
N SER A 54 -5.57 -3.76 -9.48
CA SER A 54 -6.47 -2.71 -9.93
C SER A 54 -6.36 -2.45 -11.44
N LEU A 55 -5.18 -2.62 -12.04
CA LEU A 55 -4.94 -2.29 -13.45
C LEU A 55 -4.79 -3.54 -14.34
N TYR A 56 -3.97 -4.50 -13.91
CA TYR A 56 -3.54 -5.65 -14.69
C TYR A 56 -4.03 -7.00 -14.14
N GLY A 57 -4.80 -7.01 -13.05
CA GLY A 57 -5.27 -8.24 -12.43
C GLY A 57 -6.18 -9.12 -13.32
N GLY A 58 -6.68 -8.58 -14.44
CA GLY A 58 -7.45 -9.32 -15.46
C GLY A 58 -6.64 -9.78 -16.68
N TRP A 59 -5.32 -9.58 -16.70
CA TRP A 59 -4.45 -10.03 -17.79
C TRP A 59 -4.37 -11.57 -17.84
N GLU A 60 -4.36 -12.18 -19.01
CA GLU A 60 -4.29 -13.64 -19.10
C GLU A 60 -2.99 -14.23 -18.50
N GLY A 61 -3.13 -15.30 -17.73
CA GLY A 61 -2.00 -16.04 -17.16
C GLY A 61 -1.36 -15.45 -15.91
N VAL A 62 -1.80 -14.27 -15.44
CA VAL A 62 -1.23 -13.62 -14.25
C VAL A 62 -1.83 -14.14 -12.94
N ASN A 63 -1.04 -14.07 -11.87
CA ASN A 63 -1.50 -14.21 -10.49
C ASN A 63 -2.29 -12.96 -10.03
N GLY A 64 -3.47 -12.74 -10.61
CA GLY A 64 -4.32 -11.57 -10.34
C GLY A 64 -5.67 -11.90 -9.70
N LEU A 65 -6.69 -11.11 -10.04
CA LEU A 65 -8.02 -11.12 -9.44
C LEU A 65 -8.70 -12.50 -9.47
N ALA A 66 -8.51 -13.26 -10.55
CA ALA A 66 -9.09 -14.61 -10.68
C ALA A 66 -8.50 -15.62 -9.68
N ASN A 67 -7.30 -15.36 -9.16
CA ASN A 67 -6.60 -16.20 -8.18
C ASN A 67 -6.74 -15.68 -6.74
N ALA A 68 -7.38 -14.52 -6.54
CA ALA A 68 -7.54 -13.92 -5.23
C ALA A 68 -8.42 -14.80 -4.32
N PRO A 69 -7.91 -15.27 -3.16
CA PRO A 69 -8.72 -16.04 -2.23
C PRO A 69 -9.88 -15.19 -1.71
N SER A 70 -11.08 -15.76 -1.62
CA SER A 70 -12.27 -15.05 -1.12
C SER A 70 -12.06 -14.41 0.26
N GLY A 71 -11.30 -15.05 1.15
CA GLY A 71 -10.96 -14.50 2.47
C GLY A 71 -10.08 -13.24 2.44
N LYS A 72 -9.43 -12.93 1.31
CA LYS A 72 -8.60 -11.74 1.10
C LYS A 72 -9.32 -10.63 0.32
N THR A 73 -10.54 -10.88 -0.17
CA THR A 73 -11.35 -9.87 -0.85
C THR A 73 -12.40 -9.25 0.06
N ILE A 74 -12.66 -9.84 1.23
CA ILE A 74 -13.58 -9.33 2.24
C ILE A 74 -12.89 -8.31 3.15
N GLN A 75 -13.48 -7.13 3.27
CA GLN A 75 -12.96 -6.03 4.09
C GLN A 75 -13.62 -6.00 5.46
N LEU A 76 -12.83 -5.65 6.48
CA LEU A 76 -13.25 -5.61 7.87
C LEU A 76 -13.22 -4.18 8.40
N SER A 77 -14.14 -3.85 9.30
CA SER A 77 -14.11 -2.62 10.07
C SER A 77 -12.94 -2.57 11.03
N GLN A 78 -12.71 -1.39 11.62
CA GLN A 78 -11.68 -1.21 12.66
C GLN A 78 -11.85 -2.20 13.84
N ALA A 79 -13.10 -2.58 14.17
CA ALA A 79 -13.40 -3.55 15.22
C ALA A 79 -13.30 -5.02 14.75
N GLY A 80 -12.91 -5.28 13.51
CA GLY A 80 -12.80 -6.62 12.93
C GLY A 80 -14.11 -7.21 12.41
N ALA A 81 -15.22 -6.44 12.40
CA ALA A 81 -16.49 -6.90 11.86
C ALA A 81 -16.48 -6.81 10.32
N VAL A 82 -17.03 -7.82 9.65
CA VAL A 82 -17.19 -7.82 8.19
C VAL A 82 -18.12 -6.68 7.76
N TYR A 83 -17.69 -5.86 6.79
CA TYR A 83 -18.60 -4.85 6.22
C TYR A 83 -19.73 -5.51 5.45
N SER A 84 -20.95 -4.99 5.62
CA SER A 84 -22.07 -5.26 4.70
C SER A 84 -21.99 -4.39 3.44
N CYS A 85 -21.51 -3.16 3.60
CA CYS A 85 -21.47 -2.11 2.57
C CYS A 85 -20.14 -1.38 2.59
N LEU A 86 -19.66 -1.01 1.41
CA LEU A 86 -18.46 -0.19 1.26
C LEU A 86 -18.89 1.27 1.14
N LEU A 87 -18.43 2.12 2.06
CA LEU A 87 -18.62 3.57 1.93
C LEU A 87 -17.91 4.06 0.66
N GLN A 88 -18.55 4.91 -0.14
CA GLN A 88 -17.91 5.60 -1.26
C GLN A 88 -17.87 7.10 -0.98
N ASN A 89 -16.81 7.75 -1.42
CA ASN A 89 -16.68 9.20 -1.34
C ASN A 89 -16.14 9.85 -2.63
N ASP A 90 -15.94 9.09 -3.70
CA ASP A 90 -15.85 9.67 -5.04
C ASP A 90 -17.22 10.20 -5.45
N VAL A 91 -17.29 11.45 -5.93
CA VAL A 91 -18.54 12.12 -6.28
C VAL A 91 -19.39 11.39 -7.33
N ASN A 92 -18.80 10.50 -8.12
CA ASN A 92 -19.51 9.70 -9.12
C ASN A 92 -19.90 8.30 -8.61
N LEU A 93 -19.38 7.87 -7.47
CA LEU A 93 -19.64 6.57 -6.85
C LEU A 93 -20.45 6.67 -5.54
N THR A 94 -20.72 7.88 -5.04
CA THR A 94 -21.58 8.10 -3.87
C THR A 94 -23.04 7.73 -4.15
N THR A 95 -23.83 7.62 -3.08
CA THR A 95 -25.28 7.45 -3.12
C THR A 95 -25.93 8.69 -2.51
N PRO A 96 -26.52 9.62 -3.29
CA PRO A 96 -26.52 9.75 -4.77
C PRO A 96 -25.13 10.11 -5.35
N PRO A 97 -24.86 9.93 -6.67
CA PRO A 97 -25.82 9.68 -7.75
C PRO A 97 -26.26 8.22 -7.95
N LEU A 98 -25.54 7.25 -7.39
CA LEU A 98 -25.91 5.84 -7.54
C LEU A 98 -27.09 5.47 -6.63
N SER A 99 -27.78 4.37 -6.95
CA SER A 99 -28.90 3.89 -6.15
C SER A 99 -28.43 3.32 -4.80
N ARG A 100 -29.30 3.45 -3.80
CA ARG A 100 -29.12 2.81 -2.49
C ARG A 100 -29.37 1.31 -2.61
N VAL A 101 -28.34 0.50 -2.39
CA VAL A 101 -28.44 -0.96 -2.32
C VAL A 101 -28.39 -1.42 -0.86
N CYS A 102 -27.54 -0.79 -0.06
CA CYS A 102 -27.40 -1.12 1.35
C CYS A 102 -26.91 0.09 2.16
N SER A 103 -26.79 -0.05 3.48
CA SER A 103 -26.34 1.00 4.39
C SER A 103 -25.35 0.49 5.44
N GLY A 104 -24.49 1.37 5.93
CA GLY A 104 -23.53 1.09 6.99
C GLY A 104 -23.36 2.27 7.94
N THR A 105 -22.31 2.19 8.77
CA THR A 105 -22.02 3.20 9.79
C THR A 105 -20.54 3.58 9.74
N LYS A 106 -20.27 4.89 9.77
CA LYS A 106 -18.92 5.46 9.86
C LYS A 106 -18.32 5.25 11.25
N ALA A 107 -17.03 5.51 11.42
CA ALA A 107 -16.35 5.38 12.72
C ALA A 107 -16.91 6.32 13.79
N ASN A 108 -17.54 7.43 13.40
CA ASN A 108 -18.20 8.36 14.32
C ASN A 108 -19.67 8.01 14.61
N GLY A 109 -20.19 6.88 14.13
CA GLY A 109 -21.58 6.48 14.30
C GLY A 109 -22.55 7.06 13.27
N ALA A 110 -22.11 7.94 12.37
CA ALA A 110 -22.98 8.48 11.34
C ALA A 110 -23.35 7.39 10.32
N PRO A 111 -24.63 7.27 9.93
CA PRO A 111 -25.04 6.33 8.90
C PRO A 111 -24.53 6.78 7.53
N PHE A 112 -24.35 5.82 6.61
CA PHE A 112 -24.16 6.09 5.19
C PHE A 112 -24.92 5.07 4.35
N ASP A 113 -25.33 5.49 3.15
CA ASP A 113 -25.88 4.62 2.13
C ASP A 113 -24.82 4.29 1.08
N SER A 114 -24.94 3.12 0.45
CA SER A 114 -24.02 2.70 -0.61
C SER A 114 -24.72 1.86 -1.67
N HIS A 115 -24.21 1.95 -2.88
CA HIS A 115 -24.48 1.05 -3.99
C HIS A 115 -23.63 -0.23 -3.93
N PHE A 116 -22.53 -0.23 -3.17
CA PHE A 116 -21.49 -1.26 -3.19
C PHE A 116 -21.54 -2.14 -1.95
N THR A 117 -21.71 -3.44 -2.19
CA THR A 117 -21.51 -4.48 -1.16
C THR A 117 -20.02 -4.78 -0.98
N ASN A 118 -19.66 -5.55 0.05
CA ASN A 118 -18.27 -5.85 0.40
C ASN A 118 -17.61 -6.86 -0.56
N ALA A 119 -17.30 -6.38 -1.76
CA ALA A 119 -16.60 -7.12 -2.80
C ALA A 119 -15.87 -6.15 -3.75
N PRO A 120 -14.85 -6.63 -4.49
CA PRO A 120 -14.31 -5.90 -5.62
C PRO A 120 -15.39 -5.55 -6.65
N PHE A 121 -15.26 -4.40 -7.29
CA PHE A 121 -16.19 -3.94 -8.33
C PHE A 121 -15.43 -3.29 -9.49
N ARG A 122 -16.02 -3.35 -10.68
CA ARG A 122 -15.42 -2.75 -11.87
C ARG A 122 -15.74 -1.26 -11.92
N ILE A 123 -14.72 -0.41 -11.98
CA ILE A 123 -14.87 1.04 -12.04
C ILE A 123 -15.54 1.45 -13.36
N ASP A 124 -15.21 0.79 -14.47
CA ASP A 124 -15.72 1.10 -15.82
C ASP A 124 -17.24 0.97 -15.97
N ASP A 125 -17.91 0.23 -15.09
CA ASP A 125 -19.38 0.15 -15.06
C ASP A 125 -20.01 1.49 -14.64
N TYR A 126 -19.26 2.31 -13.90
CA TYR A 126 -19.72 3.54 -13.29
C TYR A 126 -19.00 4.78 -13.80
N ILE A 127 -17.74 4.68 -14.19
CA ILE A 127 -16.91 5.79 -14.70
C ILE A 127 -16.14 5.28 -15.91
N LYS A 128 -16.55 5.69 -17.10
CA LYS A 128 -15.96 5.23 -18.36
C LYS A 128 -14.75 6.07 -18.74
N PRO A 129 -13.79 5.54 -19.52
CA PRO A 129 -12.68 6.34 -20.04
C PRO A 129 -13.11 7.59 -20.83
N SER A 130 -14.29 7.56 -21.46
CA SER A 130 -14.85 8.71 -22.17
C SER A 130 -15.52 9.76 -21.26
N ASP A 131 -15.78 9.43 -19.99
CA ASP A 131 -16.45 10.33 -19.08
C ASP A 131 -15.56 11.51 -18.70
N THR A 132 -16.19 12.67 -18.55
CA THR A 132 -15.56 13.94 -18.22
C THR A 132 -15.42 14.12 -16.71
N THR A 133 -14.57 13.29 -16.10
CA THR A 133 -14.34 13.25 -14.63
C THR A 133 -12.90 13.55 -14.22
N CYS A 134 -12.02 13.87 -15.17
CA CYS A 134 -10.64 14.24 -14.87
C CYS A 134 -10.52 15.71 -14.44
N PRO A 135 -9.74 16.03 -13.40
CA PRO A 135 -9.50 17.42 -13.02
C PRO A 135 -8.73 18.16 -14.12
N ALA A 136 -9.05 19.44 -14.29
CA ALA A 136 -8.23 20.32 -15.12
C ALA A 136 -6.84 20.50 -14.49
N PRO A 137 -5.78 20.80 -15.28
CA PRO A 137 -4.45 21.04 -14.74
C PRO A 137 -4.45 22.08 -13.60
N GLY A 138 -3.80 21.74 -12.48
CA GLY A 138 -3.73 22.60 -11.30
C GLY A 138 -4.96 22.55 -10.38
N VAL A 139 -6.03 21.82 -10.74
CA VAL A 139 -7.21 21.67 -9.89
C VAL A 139 -7.04 20.47 -8.96
N PHE A 140 -7.10 20.72 -7.66
CA PHE A 140 -7.16 19.66 -6.65
C PHE A 140 -8.61 19.26 -6.38
N ALA A 141 -8.96 18.02 -6.72
CA ALA A 141 -10.28 17.44 -6.51
C ALA A 141 -10.17 16.19 -5.62
N PRO A 142 -10.16 16.34 -4.28
CA PRO A 142 -9.85 15.23 -3.36
C PRO A 142 -10.84 14.07 -3.45
N ASN A 143 -12.06 14.33 -3.92
CA ASN A 143 -13.15 13.36 -4.03
C ASN A 143 -13.60 13.16 -5.48
N GLY A 144 -12.73 13.46 -6.46
CA GLY A 144 -13.04 13.35 -7.89
C GLY A 144 -13.82 14.55 -8.44
N VAL A 145 -14.02 14.57 -9.76
CA VAL A 145 -14.81 15.59 -10.47
C VAL A 145 -16.08 14.96 -11.00
N ALA A 146 -17.22 15.63 -10.79
CA ALA A 146 -18.50 15.14 -11.26
C ALA A 146 -18.53 15.00 -12.78
N LYS A 147 -19.16 13.94 -13.29
CA LYS A 147 -19.39 13.74 -14.73
C LYS A 147 -20.01 14.98 -15.37
N GLY A 148 -19.48 15.37 -16.53
CA GLY A 148 -19.91 16.57 -17.26
C GLY A 148 -19.18 17.85 -16.86
N SER A 149 -18.36 17.83 -15.80
CA SER A 149 -17.66 19.02 -15.27
C SER A 149 -16.13 18.95 -15.39
N GLY A 150 -15.57 17.81 -15.76
CA GLY A 150 -14.12 17.60 -15.92
C GLY A 150 -13.65 17.48 -17.37
N LEU A 151 -12.41 17.07 -17.53
CA LEU A 151 -11.81 16.60 -18.78
C LEU A 151 -12.12 15.12 -19.01
N PRO A 152 -12.14 14.64 -20.27
CA PRO A 152 -12.30 13.22 -20.57
C PRO A 152 -11.14 12.40 -19.99
N GLY A 153 -11.43 11.17 -19.57
CA GLY A 153 -10.42 10.20 -19.14
C GLY A 153 -10.89 9.23 -18.06
N GLY A 154 -12.11 9.38 -17.54
CA GLY A 154 -12.66 8.45 -16.55
C GLY A 154 -11.91 8.43 -15.22
N CYS A 155 -11.33 9.56 -14.82
CA CYS A 155 -10.62 9.65 -13.54
C CYS A 155 -11.56 9.47 -12.36
N THR A 156 -11.04 8.79 -11.33
CA THR A 156 -11.59 8.76 -9.97
C THR A 156 -10.82 9.75 -9.08
N ARG A 157 -11.22 9.88 -7.82
CA ARG A 157 -10.33 10.40 -6.78
C ARG A 157 -9.04 9.57 -6.69
N ASP A 158 -8.01 10.17 -6.09
CA ASP A 158 -6.78 9.47 -5.76
C ASP A 158 -6.95 8.59 -4.51
N ILE A 159 -6.17 7.53 -4.41
CA ILE A 159 -6.16 6.57 -3.30
C ILE A 159 -4.94 6.85 -2.41
N VAL A 160 -5.09 6.84 -1.08
CA VAL A 160 -3.92 6.92 -0.19
C VAL A 160 -2.94 5.75 -0.40
N HIS A 161 -1.67 6.09 -0.49
CA HIS A 161 -0.54 5.18 -0.66
C HIS A 161 0.58 5.59 0.31
N ARG A 162 0.23 5.71 1.60
CA ARG A 162 1.14 6.20 2.66
C ARG A 162 1.73 5.03 3.46
N PHE A 163 2.94 5.21 3.96
CA PHE A 163 3.79 4.17 4.54
C PHE A 163 3.11 3.35 5.64
N TYR A 164 2.42 4.03 6.57
CA TYR A 164 1.80 3.37 7.72
C TYR A 164 0.40 2.82 7.40
N GLN A 165 -0.35 3.55 6.57
CA GLN A 165 -1.67 3.16 6.09
C GLN A 165 -1.56 1.84 5.35
N GLU A 166 -0.59 1.68 4.44
CA GLU A 166 -0.40 0.43 3.71
C GLU A 166 -0.14 -0.77 4.65
N GLN A 167 0.69 -0.60 5.67
CA GLN A 167 0.94 -1.66 6.66
C GLN A 167 -0.34 -2.06 7.41
N TYR A 168 -1.15 -1.07 7.81
CA TYR A 168 -2.44 -1.32 8.44
C TYR A 168 -3.40 -2.06 7.49
N GLN A 169 -3.44 -1.67 6.21
CA GLN A 169 -4.30 -2.26 5.19
C GLN A 169 -3.92 -3.72 4.88
N LEU A 170 -2.61 -4.01 4.76
CA LEU A 170 -2.06 -5.35 4.56
C LEU A 170 -2.36 -6.29 5.74
N ASN A 171 -2.43 -5.75 6.95
CA ASN A 171 -2.85 -6.44 8.16
C ASN A 171 -2.15 -7.80 8.37
N GLY A 172 -0.81 -7.83 8.32
CA GLY A 172 -0.02 -9.05 8.45
C GLY A 172 -0.27 -10.07 7.35
N GLY A 173 -0.59 -9.62 6.13
CA GLY A 173 -0.91 -10.46 4.99
C GLY A 173 -2.39 -10.88 4.92
N ASN A 174 -3.25 -10.41 5.82
CA ASN A 174 -4.69 -10.65 5.76
C ASN A 174 -5.42 -9.88 4.67
N GLN A 175 -4.85 -8.75 4.19
CA GLN A 175 -5.34 -8.01 3.03
C GLN A 175 -6.83 -7.57 3.15
N ASN A 176 -7.26 -7.23 4.37
CA ASN A 176 -8.68 -7.06 4.70
C ASN A 176 -8.99 -5.73 5.42
N ARG A 177 -8.10 -4.75 5.32
CA ARG A 177 -8.25 -3.43 5.94
C ARG A 177 -8.08 -2.26 4.97
N TYR A 178 -8.11 -2.51 3.67
CA TYR A 178 -7.96 -1.47 2.63
C TYR A 178 -9.04 -0.39 2.75
N VAL A 179 -10.29 -0.79 2.94
CA VAL A 179 -11.43 0.14 3.04
C VAL A 179 -11.39 0.98 4.32
N THR A 180 -11.03 0.38 5.46
CA THR A 180 -10.94 1.09 6.74
C THR A 180 -9.71 2.00 6.80
N GLY A 181 -8.57 1.51 6.30
CA GLY A 181 -7.28 2.19 6.37
C GLY A 181 -7.05 3.21 5.26
N SER A 182 -8.09 3.63 4.53
CA SER A 182 -7.97 4.50 3.37
C SER A 182 -8.88 5.71 3.45
N ASP A 183 -8.38 6.85 2.98
CA ASP A 183 -9.19 8.05 2.77
C ASP A 183 -10.12 7.91 1.55
N ALA A 184 -9.83 6.99 0.64
CA ALA A 184 -10.64 6.65 -0.52
C ALA A 184 -11.64 5.52 -0.25
N VAL A 185 -11.66 4.99 0.98
CA VAL A 185 -12.70 4.07 1.49
C VAL A 185 -12.97 2.91 0.52
N GLY A 186 -14.22 2.69 0.12
CA GLY A 186 -14.65 1.62 -0.80
C GLY A 186 -13.98 1.63 -2.17
N LEU A 187 -13.49 2.77 -2.67
CA LEU A 187 -12.81 2.83 -3.96
C LEU A 187 -11.53 1.96 -3.99
N THR A 188 -10.94 1.67 -2.82
CA THR A 188 -9.82 0.73 -2.72
C THR A 188 -10.13 -0.68 -3.26
N MET A 189 -11.41 -1.04 -3.37
CA MET A 189 -11.87 -2.31 -3.95
C MET A 189 -12.21 -2.18 -5.44
N GLY A 190 -11.96 -1.03 -6.06
CA GLY A 190 -12.21 -0.76 -7.47
C GLY A 190 -11.12 -1.32 -8.38
N VAL A 191 -11.53 -2.03 -9.42
CA VAL A 191 -10.67 -2.58 -10.47
C VAL A 191 -11.06 -2.05 -11.83
N LEU A 192 -10.09 -1.86 -12.71
CA LEU A 192 -10.31 -1.51 -14.11
C LEU A 192 -10.52 -2.76 -14.97
N ASP A 193 -11.25 -2.60 -16.06
CA ASP A 193 -11.28 -3.59 -17.12
C ASP A 193 -9.92 -3.62 -17.82
N THR A 194 -9.05 -4.55 -17.39
CA THR A 194 -7.70 -4.71 -17.96
C THR A 194 -7.73 -4.81 -19.49
N LYS A 195 -8.75 -5.45 -20.08
CA LYS A 195 -8.85 -5.64 -21.52
C LYS A 195 -9.28 -4.38 -22.28
N ALA A 196 -9.89 -3.43 -21.60
CA ALA A 196 -10.25 -2.13 -22.15
C ALA A 196 -9.07 -1.14 -22.12
N LEU A 197 -7.96 -1.47 -21.47
CA LEU A 197 -6.81 -0.58 -21.39
C LEU A 197 -6.15 -0.42 -22.77
N PRO A 198 -5.74 0.81 -23.14
CA PRO A 198 -5.01 1.04 -24.38
C PRO A 198 -3.74 0.18 -24.52
N ILE A 199 -3.04 -0.06 -23.40
CA ILE A 199 -1.84 -0.90 -23.40
C ILE A 199 -2.16 -2.38 -23.66
N TYR A 200 -3.30 -2.88 -23.18
CA TYR A 200 -3.73 -4.24 -23.48
C TYR A 200 -4.03 -4.39 -24.96
N ALA A 201 -4.80 -3.47 -25.54
CA ALA A 201 -5.11 -3.45 -26.96
C ALA A 201 -3.84 -3.37 -27.83
N TYR A 202 -2.89 -2.50 -27.48
CA TYR A 202 -1.62 -2.36 -28.19
C TYR A 202 -0.77 -3.64 -28.13
N LEU A 203 -0.72 -4.33 -26.99
CA LEU A 203 0.06 -5.57 -26.83
C LEU A 203 -0.67 -6.83 -27.34
N HIS A 204 -1.86 -6.68 -27.94
CA HIS A 204 -2.66 -7.77 -28.51
C HIS A 204 -3.02 -7.57 -29.98
N GLN A 205 -2.59 -6.47 -30.61
CA GLN A 205 -2.79 -6.27 -32.04
C GLN A 205 -1.90 -7.23 -32.86
N GLU A 206 -2.23 -7.40 -34.15
CA GLU A 206 -1.35 -8.10 -35.08
C GLU A 206 0.05 -7.44 -35.09
N ASP A 207 1.11 -8.27 -35.10
CA ASP A 207 2.51 -7.82 -35.07
C ASP A 207 2.93 -7.03 -33.80
N HIS A 208 2.24 -7.19 -32.67
CA HIS A 208 2.69 -6.62 -31.40
C HIS A 208 4.10 -7.11 -31.01
N PRO A 209 4.91 -6.29 -30.31
CA PRO A 209 6.22 -6.75 -29.83
C PRO A 209 6.06 -7.88 -28.81
N ALA A 210 7.04 -8.78 -28.75
CA ALA A 210 7.13 -9.73 -27.65
C ALA A 210 7.26 -8.97 -26.33
N TYR A 211 6.47 -9.34 -25.33
CA TYR A 211 6.44 -8.70 -24.03
C TYR A 211 6.42 -9.75 -22.92
N ALA A 212 6.76 -9.31 -21.71
CA ALA A 212 6.58 -10.07 -20.49
C ALA A 212 5.84 -9.20 -19.48
N ILE A 213 4.95 -9.82 -18.71
CA ILE A 213 4.29 -9.20 -17.56
C ILE A 213 4.87 -9.78 -16.28
N ALA A 214 5.24 -8.92 -15.34
CA ALA A 214 5.74 -9.33 -14.03
C ALA A 214 4.61 -9.20 -13.00
N ASP A 215 4.02 -10.32 -12.61
CA ASP A 215 2.89 -10.41 -11.69
C ASP A 215 3.28 -10.68 -10.22
N ASN A 216 4.58 -10.85 -9.97
CA ASN A 216 5.19 -10.94 -8.63
C ASN A 216 6.27 -9.87 -8.45
N PHE A 217 5.99 -8.66 -8.91
CA PHE A 217 6.87 -7.50 -8.76
C PHE A 217 6.32 -6.57 -7.66
N PHE A 218 7.15 -6.28 -6.67
CA PHE A 218 6.76 -5.48 -5.51
C PHE A 218 7.61 -4.21 -5.44
N GLN A 219 7.00 -3.14 -4.94
CA GLN A 219 7.70 -1.90 -4.61
C GLN A 219 8.81 -2.15 -3.58
N GLY A 220 9.87 -1.33 -3.61
CA GLY A 220 11.04 -1.50 -2.75
C GLY A 220 10.78 -1.20 -1.26
N SER A 221 9.72 -0.45 -0.96
CA SER A 221 9.32 -0.09 0.40
C SER A 221 7.80 0.14 0.47
N PHE A 222 7.20 0.01 1.66
CA PHE A 222 5.83 0.46 1.86
C PHE A 222 5.68 1.96 1.55
N GLY A 223 4.46 2.38 1.25
CA GLY A 223 4.07 3.77 1.06
C GLY A 223 4.33 4.30 -0.36
N GLY A 224 4.58 5.60 -0.41
CA GLY A 224 4.28 6.38 -1.60
C GLY A 224 5.46 6.69 -2.50
N SER A 225 5.18 7.51 -3.51
CA SER A 225 6.06 7.77 -4.64
C SER A 225 7.45 8.26 -4.20
N PHE A 226 7.56 9.22 -3.28
CA PHE A 226 8.87 9.80 -2.93
C PHE A 226 9.90 8.77 -2.41
N LEU A 227 9.47 7.84 -1.55
CA LEU A 227 10.38 6.81 -1.03
C LEU A 227 10.67 5.76 -2.11
N ASN A 228 9.65 5.29 -2.82
CA ASN A 228 9.81 4.26 -3.83
C ASN A 228 10.59 4.73 -5.08
N HIS A 229 10.53 6.02 -5.43
CA HIS A 229 11.41 6.62 -6.44
C HIS A 229 12.89 6.54 -6.05
N GLN A 230 13.23 6.73 -4.77
CA GLN A 230 14.61 6.58 -4.29
C GLN A 230 15.05 5.12 -4.31
N TRP A 231 14.14 4.20 -3.93
CA TRP A 231 14.41 2.76 -4.05
C TRP A 231 14.61 2.31 -5.50
N LEU A 232 13.89 2.87 -6.47
CA LEU A 232 14.07 2.57 -7.88
C LEU A 232 15.51 2.85 -8.35
N VAL A 233 16.08 3.99 -7.93
CA VAL A 233 17.38 4.45 -8.44
C VAL A 233 18.58 4.05 -7.57
N ALA A 234 18.34 3.83 -6.27
CA ALA A 234 19.41 3.62 -5.28
C ALA A 234 19.26 2.35 -4.43
N ALA A 235 18.11 1.65 -4.52
CA ALA A 235 17.80 0.47 -3.71
C ALA A 235 18.03 0.67 -2.20
N ASN A 236 17.74 1.87 -1.69
CA ASN A 236 17.97 2.23 -0.30
C ASN A 236 17.02 3.33 0.18
N THR A 237 16.69 3.29 1.48
CA THR A 237 15.93 4.33 2.17
C THR A 237 16.87 5.50 2.54
N PRO A 238 16.51 6.76 2.25
CA PRO A 238 17.30 7.91 2.69
C PRO A 238 17.33 8.01 4.22
N VAL A 239 18.46 8.48 4.75
CA VAL A 239 18.60 8.79 6.18
C VAL A 239 18.65 10.30 6.37
N TRP A 240 17.97 10.79 7.40
CA TRP A 240 18.08 12.20 7.78
C TRP A 240 19.48 12.52 8.28
N ARG A 241 20.12 13.53 7.68
CA ARG A 241 21.36 14.14 8.17
C ARG A 241 21.30 15.64 7.98
N GLY A 242 21.35 16.40 9.09
CA GLY A 242 21.49 17.85 9.05
C GLY A 242 22.82 18.26 8.41
N ALA A 243 22.90 19.50 7.89
CA ALA A 243 24.10 20.02 7.25
C ALA A 243 25.34 20.05 8.19
N ASP A 244 25.09 20.17 9.50
CA ASP A 244 26.07 20.12 10.59
C ASP A 244 26.27 18.70 11.16
N GLY A 245 25.65 17.68 10.55
CA GLY A 245 25.66 16.31 11.03
C GLY A 245 24.64 16.00 12.13
N SER A 246 23.77 16.96 12.47
CA SER A 246 22.70 16.75 13.46
C SER A 246 21.67 15.70 13.00
N ARG A 247 21.07 15.03 13.99
CA ARG A 247 19.92 14.13 13.78
C ARG A 247 18.63 14.94 13.65
N ALA A 248 17.56 14.29 13.21
CA ALA A 248 16.24 14.92 13.18
C ALA A 248 15.81 15.35 14.59
N VAL A 249 15.14 16.50 14.66
CA VAL A 249 14.51 16.99 15.90
C VAL A 249 13.46 15.97 16.35
N ASN A 250 13.50 15.58 17.62
CA ASN A 250 12.62 14.60 18.25
C ASN A 250 12.24 15.07 19.65
N ASP A 251 11.54 16.20 19.73
CA ASP A 251 11.24 16.93 20.96
C ASP A 251 9.74 17.28 21.12
N GLY A 252 8.89 16.83 20.19
CA GLY A 252 7.46 17.12 20.26
C GLY A 252 7.04 18.42 19.60
N SER A 253 7.99 19.30 19.24
CA SER A 253 7.73 20.63 18.71
C SER A 253 7.15 20.61 17.29
N SER A 254 6.84 21.80 16.76
CA SER A 254 6.44 21.95 15.34
C SER A 254 7.58 21.62 14.36
N SER A 255 8.84 21.67 14.81
CA SER A 255 10.02 21.27 14.03
C SER A 255 10.27 19.77 14.05
N ASP A 256 9.60 19.02 14.92
CA ASP A 256 9.68 17.57 14.95
C ASP A 256 8.83 16.97 13.81
N LEU A 257 9.52 16.42 12.81
CA LEU A 257 8.92 15.91 11.58
C LEU A 257 8.54 14.42 11.63
N HIS A 258 8.76 13.75 12.77
CA HIS A 258 8.39 12.34 12.92
C HIS A 258 6.87 12.17 12.93
N SER A 259 6.41 11.08 12.31
CA SER A 259 5.04 10.62 12.45
C SER A 259 4.72 10.26 13.90
N VAL A 260 3.45 10.45 14.28
CA VAL A 260 2.87 9.95 15.52
C VAL A 260 1.83 8.93 15.13
N VAL A 261 2.12 7.66 15.38
CA VAL A 261 1.21 6.55 15.09
C VAL A 261 0.53 6.08 16.37
N ASP A 262 -0.68 5.56 16.24
CA ASP A 262 -1.37 4.93 17.34
C ASP A 262 -0.99 3.45 17.50
N VAL A 263 -1.67 2.77 18.43
CA VAL A 263 -1.45 1.35 18.76
C VAL A 263 -1.67 0.40 17.59
N ASN A 264 -2.43 0.79 16.56
CA ASN A 264 -2.62 -0.01 15.35
C ASN A 264 -1.63 0.37 14.24
N GLY A 265 -0.68 1.26 14.53
CA GLY A 265 0.29 1.77 13.56
C GLY A 265 -0.29 2.85 12.63
N MET A 266 -1.49 3.40 12.91
CA MET A 266 -2.11 4.40 12.03
C MET A 266 -1.72 5.84 12.43
N PRO A 267 -1.30 6.69 11.49
CA PRO A 267 -0.91 8.08 11.75
C PRO A 267 -2.06 9.07 11.50
N ASN A 268 -3.28 8.60 11.29
CA ASN A 268 -4.38 9.44 10.83
C ASN A 268 -5.76 8.86 11.21
N ASN A 269 -6.76 9.73 11.35
CA ASN A 269 -8.18 9.37 11.38
C ASN A 269 -8.79 9.46 9.97
N TYR A 270 -9.67 8.54 9.63
CA TYR A 270 -10.47 8.53 8.40
C TYR A 270 -11.96 8.32 8.73
N ASP A 271 -12.83 8.39 7.71
CA ASP A 271 -14.27 8.17 7.86
C ASP A 271 -14.61 6.81 8.50
N LEU A 272 -13.74 5.82 8.30
CA LEU A 272 -13.91 4.46 8.80
C LEU A 272 -12.87 4.06 9.86
N TYR A 273 -11.97 4.97 10.26
CA TYR A 273 -10.93 4.70 11.25
C TYR A 273 -10.80 5.84 12.26
N LYS A 274 -10.89 5.51 13.55
CA LYS A 274 -10.69 6.47 14.65
C LYS A 274 -9.49 6.09 15.50
N SER A 275 -8.51 6.98 15.58
CA SER A 275 -7.34 6.82 16.42
C SER A 275 -7.68 7.03 17.91
N PRO A 276 -7.15 6.19 18.82
CA PRO A 276 -7.27 6.42 20.26
C PRO A 276 -6.47 7.64 20.75
N LEU A 277 -5.57 8.20 19.93
CA LEU A 277 -4.82 9.42 20.26
C LEU A 277 -5.66 10.70 20.13
N GLY A 278 -6.89 10.59 19.63
CA GLY A 278 -7.79 11.71 19.40
C GLY A 278 -7.82 12.18 17.95
N PRO A 279 -8.40 13.37 17.67
CA PRO A 279 -8.56 13.88 16.31
C PRO A 279 -7.21 14.33 15.71
N ASN A 280 -7.13 14.35 14.37
CA ASN A 280 -5.93 14.80 13.63
C ASN A 280 -5.50 16.24 13.95
N SER A 281 -6.44 17.08 14.37
CA SER A 281 -6.17 18.47 14.76
C SER A 281 -5.61 18.61 16.18
N SER A 282 -5.60 17.54 16.97
CA SER A 282 -5.04 17.56 18.32
C SER A 282 -3.51 17.64 18.26
N PRO A 283 -2.86 18.52 19.07
CA PRO A 283 -1.39 18.56 19.17
C PRO A 283 -0.76 17.24 19.64
N THR A 284 -1.51 16.42 20.38
CA THR A 284 -1.11 15.09 20.84
C THR A 284 -1.78 13.96 20.04
N GLY A 285 -2.49 14.32 18.97
CA GLY A 285 -3.18 13.38 18.09
C GLY A 285 -2.23 12.61 17.18
N PRO A 286 -2.78 11.71 16.36
CA PRO A 286 -1.99 11.03 15.36
C PRO A 286 -1.53 12.04 14.29
N LYS A 287 -0.34 11.83 13.73
CA LYS A 287 0.29 12.73 12.76
C LYS A 287 1.03 11.90 11.71
N ASP A 288 0.72 12.14 10.44
CA ASP A 288 1.48 11.60 9.31
C ASP A 288 2.58 12.61 8.93
N GLY A 289 3.79 12.38 9.44
CA GLY A 289 4.95 13.24 9.29
C GLY A 289 5.78 12.94 8.04
N ALA A 290 6.86 13.69 7.85
CA ALA A 290 7.81 13.45 6.77
C ALA A 290 8.84 12.36 7.11
N LEU A 291 9.02 12.09 8.41
CA LEU A 291 9.91 11.04 8.91
C LEU A 291 9.08 9.94 9.57
N THR A 292 9.59 8.72 9.53
CA THR A 292 9.01 7.61 10.30
C THR A 292 8.90 7.97 11.77
N ALA A 293 7.97 7.36 12.48
CA ALA A 293 7.85 7.49 13.93
C ALA A 293 9.18 7.19 14.62
N SER A 294 9.46 7.95 15.69
CA SER A 294 10.66 7.77 16.49
C SER A 294 10.50 6.59 17.44
N CYS A 295 11.54 5.74 17.55
CA CYS A 295 11.59 4.66 18.54
C CYS A 295 11.69 5.17 19.98
N THR A 296 12.12 6.41 20.18
CA THR A 296 12.26 7.04 21.51
C THR A 296 11.62 8.43 21.49
N PRO A 297 10.29 8.54 21.29
CA PRO A 297 9.64 9.83 21.20
C PRO A 297 9.45 10.44 22.60
N PRO A 298 9.37 11.77 22.70
CA PRO A 298 9.07 12.44 23.96
C PRO A 298 7.63 12.16 24.40
N SER A 299 7.41 12.14 25.72
CA SER A 299 6.06 12.06 26.28
C SER A 299 5.18 13.22 25.78
N PRO A 300 3.90 12.99 25.43
CA PRO A 300 3.11 11.77 25.62
C PRO A 300 3.03 10.85 24.39
N ARG A 301 3.90 11.02 23.38
CA ARG A 301 3.79 10.26 22.12
C ARG A 301 4.07 8.77 22.35
N PRO A 302 3.30 7.85 21.73
CA PRO A 302 3.59 6.43 21.79
C PRO A 302 4.93 6.11 21.12
N ALA A 303 5.71 5.24 21.74
CA ALA A 303 6.86 4.62 21.08
C ALA A 303 6.38 3.56 20.08
N THR A 304 7.17 3.35 19.03
CA THR A 304 6.94 2.38 17.96
C THR A 304 8.00 1.29 17.94
#